data_AF-A0A2V8SXU3-F1
#
_entry.id   AF-A0A2V8SXU3-F1
#
_cell.length_a   1.000
_cell.length_b   1.000
_cell.length_c   1.000
_cell.angle_alpha   90.00
_cell.angle_beta   90.00
_cell.angle_gamma   90.00
#
_symmetry.space_group_name_H-M   'P 1'
#
loop_
_entity.id
_entity.type
_entity.pdbx_description
1 polymer ?
#
loop_
_entity_poly.entity_id
_entity_poly.type
_entity_poly.pdbx_seq_one_letter_code
_entity_poly.pdbx_strand_id
1 'polypeptide(L)'
;AGSYRFDFNAAMGASRLAQTLISSCFIFMLGAAAEEMTFRGYALQTLMRSWPIWLALVPVSLPFAYVHLDNPNVARGFTFANTVLAGVWLSVAYWRTRSLWFPFGVHTGWNWVQGAVLGSPVSGITQVAPDPLLRFNATGPAWISGGAYGIEGGAACTLALLLSTLFIWRTRLVSATPELHHFTDGENPNPPVRAFAGQ
;
A
#
# COMPACT_ATOMS: atom_id res chain seq x y z
N ALA A 1 -2.24 20.48 16.95
CA ALA A 1 -2.63 21.44 15.90
C ALA A 1 -3.11 20.76 14.59
N GLY A 2 -3.72 19.58 14.68
CA GLY A 2 -4.38 18.89 13.57
C GLY A 2 -5.12 17.67 14.11
N SER A 3 -6.20 17.24 13.44
CA SER A 3 -7.00 16.08 13.88
C SER A 3 -7.73 15.44 12.70
N TYR A 4 -7.94 14.12 12.78
CA TYR A 4 -8.86 13.38 11.92
C TYR A 4 -10.21 13.23 12.61
N ARG A 5 -11.29 13.46 11.88
CA ARG A 5 -12.66 13.19 12.29
C ARG A 5 -13.33 12.32 11.24
N PHE A 6 -14.15 11.40 11.72
CA PHE A 6 -14.92 10.48 10.89
C PHE A 6 -16.36 10.55 11.34
N ASP A 7 -17.23 10.94 10.43
CA ASP A 7 -18.67 11.03 10.67
C ASP A 7 -19.38 9.96 9.85
N PHE A 8 -20.34 9.25 10.45
CA PHE A 8 -21.16 8.31 9.69
C PHE A 8 -21.92 9.03 8.59
N ASN A 9 -21.92 8.47 7.39
CA ASN A 9 -22.67 8.99 6.26
C ASN A 9 -24.17 8.64 6.38
N ALA A 10 -24.83 9.18 7.41
CA ALA A 10 -26.20 8.82 7.80
C ALA A 10 -27.28 9.19 6.76
N ALA A 11 -26.96 10.09 5.82
CA ALA A 11 -27.87 10.52 4.76
C ALA A 11 -27.95 9.51 3.59
N MET A 12 -27.15 8.44 3.60
CA MET A 12 -27.03 7.51 2.49
C MET A 12 -28.04 6.34 2.59
N GLY A 13 -28.69 6.04 1.47
CA GLY A 13 -29.49 4.82 1.34
C GLY A 13 -28.61 3.57 1.27
N ALA A 14 -29.06 2.47 1.90
CA ALA A 14 -28.32 1.20 1.96
C ALA A 14 -27.89 0.66 0.59
N SER A 15 -28.70 0.87 -0.45
CA SER A 15 -28.39 0.46 -1.83
C SER A 15 -27.19 1.18 -2.42
N ARG A 16 -27.05 2.50 -2.18
CA ARG A 16 -25.90 3.30 -2.65
C ARG A 16 -24.63 2.96 -1.90
N LEU A 17 -24.75 2.70 -0.59
CA LEU A 17 -23.63 2.19 0.20
C LEU A 17 -23.15 0.86 -0.36
N ALA A 18 -24.05 -0.10 -0.54
CA ALA A 18 -23.71 -1.41 -1.08
C ALA A 18 -23.08 -1.30 -2.47
N GLN A 19 -23.67 -0.48 -3.35
CA GLN A 19 -23.13 -0.21 -4.67
C GLN A 19 -21.70 0.35 -4.59
N THR A 20 -21.46 1.37 -3.76
CA THR A 20 -20.13 1.97 -3.58
C THR A 20 -19.13 0.96 -3.02
N LEU A 21 -19.48 0.22 -1.97
CA LEU A 21 -18.60 -0.78 -1.37
C LEU A 21 -18.19 -1.84 -2.40
N ILE A 22 -19.14 -2.35 -3.18
CA ILE A 22 -18.89 -3.40 -4.17
C ILE A 22 -18.10 -2.85 -5.35
N SER A 23 -18.55 -1.76 -5.99
CA SER A 23 -17.92 -1.23 -7.20
C SER A 23 -16.50 -0.74 -6.94
N SER A 24 -16.28 -0.01 -5.84
CA SER A 24 -14.95 0.47 -5.46
C SER A 24 -14.01 -0.68 -5.12
N CYS A 25 -14.50 -1.77 -4.50
CA CYS A 25 -13.69 -2.96 -4.24
C CYS A 25 -13.14 -3.54 -5.56
N PHE A 26 -14.01 -3.75 -6.54
CA PHE A 26 -13.59 -4.24 -7.86
C PHE A 26 -12.62 -3.28 -8.57
N ILE A 27 -12.87 -1.97 -8.55
CA ILE A 27 -12.00 -0.99 -9.20
C ILE A 27 -10.61 -0.97 -8.53
N PHE A 28 -10.56 -0.94 -7.19
CA PHE A 28 -9.29 -0.96 -6.46
C PHE A 28 -8.55 -2.29 -6.60
N MET A 29 -9.25 -3.43 -6.69
CA MET A 29 -8.62 -4.70 -7.04
C MET A 29 -7.96 -4.62 -8.42
N LEU A 30 -8.64 -4.10 -9.43
CA LEU A 30 -8.05 -3.99 -10.78
C LEU A 30 -6.83 -3.07 -10.79
N GLY A 31 -6.91 -1.90 -10.14
CA GLY A 31 -5.79 -0.97 -10.01
C GLY A 31 -4.60 -1.60 -9.27
N ALA A 32 -4.84 -2.17 -8.08
CA ALA A 32 -3.81 -2.84 -7.31
C ALA A 32 -3.19 -4.02 -8.07
N ALA A 33 -3.98 -4.82 -8.78
CA ALA A 33 -3.45 -5.90 -9.61
C ALA A 33 -2.53 -5.37 -10.71
N ALA A 34 -2.95 -4.34 -11.44
CA ALA A 34 -2.15 -3.74 -12.51
C ALA A 34 -0.81 -3.19 -11.98
N GLU A 35 -0.85 -2.47 -10.86
CA GLU A 35 0.34 -1.92 -10.23
C GLU A 35 1.26 -3.01 -9.68
N GLU A 36 0.72 -3.99 -8.92
CA GLU A 36 1.55 -5.06 -8.37
C GLU A 36 2.15 -5.96 -9.46
N MET A 37 1.41 -6.27 -10.53
CA MET A 37 1.97 -7.03 -11.66
C MET A 37 3.11 -6.26 -12.35
N THR A 38 2.96 -4.94 -12.51
CA THR A 38 3.96 -4.09 -13.17
C THR A 38 5.22 -3.96 -12.32
N PHE A 39 5.06 -3.59 -11.05
CA PHE A 39 6.19 -3.24 -10.18
C PHE A 39 6.75 -4.47 -9.46
N ARG A 40 5.90 -5.33 -8.87
CA ARG A 40 6.32 -6.47 -8.02
C ARG A 40 6.33 -7.80 -8.77
N GLY A 41 5.64 -7.86 -9.91
CA GLY A 41 5.68 -8.98 -10.84
C GLY A 41 7.04 -9.08 -11.50
N TYR A 42 7.18 -8.62 -12.73
CA TYR A 42 8.42 -8.83 -13.47
C TYR A 42 9.60 -7.97 -12.97
N ALA A 43 9.37 -6.68 -12.68
CA ALA A 43 10.44 -5.74 -12.40
C ALA A 43 11.21 -6.07 -11.11
N LEU A 44 10.50 -6.19 -9.97
CA LEU A 44 11.12 -6.53 -8.69
C LEU A 44 11.77 -7.92 -8.71
N GLN A 45 11.09 -8.93 -9.25
CA GLN A 45 11.61 -10.30 -9.29
C GLN A 45 12.90 -10.41 -10.09
N THR A 46 12.97 -9.70 -11.23
CA THR A 46 14.19 -9.63 -12.04
C THR A 46 15.35 -8.98 -11.28
N LEU A 47 15.11 -7.87 -10.59
CA LEU A 47 16.14 -7.20 -9.79
C LEU A 47 16.62 -8.06 -8.62
N MET A 48 15.72 -8.76 -7.95
CA MET A 48 16.05 -9.63 -6.81
C MET A 48 16.93 -10.82 -7.19
N ARG A 49 16.92 -11.28 -8.45
CA ARG A 49 17.80 -12.36 -8.93
C ARG A 49 19.27 -11.95 -9.00
N SER A 50 19.54 -10.65 -9.18
CA SER A 50 20.89 -10.16 -9.49
C SER A 50 21.45 -9.21 -8.44
N TRP A 51 20.60 -8.53 -7.67
CA TRP A 51 21.01 -7.48 -6.74
C TRP A 51 20.74 -7.88 -5.29
N PRO A 52 21.54 -7.38 -4.33
CA PRO A 52 21.20 -7.45 -2.91
C PRO A 52 19.79 -6.90 -2.67
N ILE A 53 19.02 -7.50 -1.75
CA ILE A 53 17.61 -7.18 -1.58
C ILE A 53 17.33 -5.68 -1.38
N TRP A 54 18.13 -4.98 -0.58
CA TRP A 54 17.93 -3.54 -0.34
C TRP A 54 18.10 -2.71 -1.61
N LEU A 55 18.99 -3.14 -2.52
CA LEU A 55 19.15 -2.55 -3.85
C LEU A 55 18.03 -2.94 -4.80
N ALA A 56 17.33 -4.06 -4.61
CA ALA A 56 16.19 -4.42 -5.45
C ALA A 56 14.89 -3.67 -5.06
N LEU A 57 14.67 -3.40 -3.78
CA LEU A 57 13.43 -2.79 -3.28
C LEU A 57 13.30 -1.31 -3.67
N VAL A 58 14.36 -0.52 -3.51
CA VAL A 58 14.31 0.94 -3.71
C VAL A 58 14.08 1.35 -5.18
N PRO A 59 14.77 0.77 -6.18
CA PRO A 59 14.61 1.16 -7.58
C PRO A 59 13.27 0.80 -8.19
N VAL A 60 12.50 -0.11 -7.60
CA VAL A 60 11.10 -0.38 -8.01
C VAL A 60 10.14 0.61 -7.35
N SER A 61 10.46 1.01 -6.11
CA SER A 61 9.64 1.92 -5.32
C SER A 61 9.67 3.37 -5.84
N LEU A 62 10.79 3.79 -6.44
CA LEU A 62 10.94 5.12 -7.03
C LEU A 62 10.06 5.33 -8.28
N PRO A 63 10.08 4.46 -9.31
CA PRO A 63 9.15 4.51 -10.44
C PRO A 63 7.68 4.41 -10.01
N PHE A 64 7.38 3.57 -9.01
CA PHE A 64 6.04 3.48 -8.42
C PHE A 64 5.59 4.84 -7.89
N ALA A 65 6.40 5.52 -7.08
CA ALA A 65 6.08 6.86 -6.60
C ALA A 65 6.07 7.93 -7.70
N TYR A 66 6.91 7.76 -8.73
CA TYR A 66 7.00 8.68 -9.85
C TYR A 66 5.70 8.71 -10.66
N VAL A 67 5.11 7.57 -10.99
CA VAL A 67 3.83 7.54 -11.73
C VAL A 67 2.67 8.15 -10.93
N HIS A 68 2.79 8.23 -9.61
CA HIS A 68 1.81 8.89 -8.73
C HIS A 68 1.96 10.42 -8.69
N LEU A 69 3.00 11.00 -9.31
CA LEU A 69 3.14 12.46 -9.40
C LEU A 69 2.08 13.10 -10.30
N ASP A 70 1.45 12.31 -11.18
CA ASP A 70 0.36 12.74 -12.05
C ASP A 70 -1.02 12.68 -11.36
N ASN A 71 -1.07 12.19 -10.12
CA ASN A 71 -2.32 12.13 -9.38
C ASN A 71 -2.81 13.53 -8.97
N PRO A 72 -4.13 13.70 -8.75
CA PRO A 72 -4.66 14.96 -8.23
C PRO A 72 -4.06 15.31 -6.86
N ASN A 73 -3.90 16.61 -6.58
CA ASN A 73 -3.54 17.12 -5.27
C ASN A 73 -2.19 16.64 -4.70
N VAL A 74 -1.27 16.16 -5.55
CA VAL A 74 0.08 15.75 -5.15
C VAL A 74 0.85 16.92 -4.53
N ALA A 75 1.41 16.71 -3.33
CA ALA A 75 2.40 17.59 -2.74
C ALA A 75 3.80 16.99 -2.95
N ARG A 76 4.46 17.38 -4.05
CA ARG A 76 5.66 16.77 -4.67
C ARG A 76 6.84 16.40 -3.76
N GLY A 77 6.88 16.84 -2.51
CA GLY A 77 7.84 16.36 -1.50
C GLY A 77 7.26 15.27 -0.60
N PHE A 78 6.32 15.64 0.28
CA PHE A 78 5.88 14.74 1.35
C PHE A 78 5.01 13.58 0.87
N THR A 79 4.09 13.82 -0.08
CA THR A 79 3.28 12.73 -0.65
C THR A 79 4.16 11.77 -1.43
N PHE A 80 5.10 12.28 -2.22
CA PHE A 80 6.07 11.45 -2.94
C PHE A 80 6.88 10.55 -2.01
N ALA A 81 7.40 11.10 -0.91
CA ALA A 81 8.15 10.32 0.08
C ALA A 81 7.30 9.19 0.69
N ASN A 82 6.04 9.46 1.03
CA ASN A 82 5.12 8.42 1.50
C ASN A 82 4.79 7.38 0.43
N THR A 83 4.61 7.78 -0.83
CA THR A 83 4.39 6.83 -1.93
C THR A 83 5.64 5.97 -2.19
N VAL A 84 6.85 6.51 -2.05
CA VAL A 84 8.09 5.71 -2.09
C VAL A 84 8.10 4.71 -0.94
N LEU A 85 7.72 5.12 0.28
CA LEU A 85 7.63 4.23 1.43
C LEU A 85 6.57 3.13 1.23
N ALA A 86 5.41 3.44 0.65
CA ALA A 86 4.40 2.47 0.26
C ALA A 86 4.96 1.50 -0.81
N GLY A 87 5.75 2.06 -1.73
CA GLY A 87 6.58 1.36 -2.68
C GLY A 87 7.40 0.24 -2.02
N VAL A 88 8.18 0.62 -1.00
CA VAL A 88 9.06 -0.29 -0.26
C VAL A 88 8.25 -1.28 0.56
N TRP A 89 7.21 -0.81 1.25
CA TRP A 89 6.32 -1.63 2.07
C TRP A 89 5.72 -2.81 1.30
N LEU A 90 5.16 -2.56 0.12
CA LEU A 90 4.60 -3.60 -0.76
C LEU A 90 5.69 -4.52 -1.33
N SER A 91 6.87 -3.98 -1.62
CA SER A 91 8.00 -4.78 -2.09
C SER A 91 8.54 -5.72 -0.99
N VAL A 92 8.56 -5.27 0.26
CA VAL A 92 8.87 -6.11 1.44
C VAL A 92 7.79 -7.17 1.62
N ALA A 93 6.51 -6.83 1.45
CA ALA A 93 5.39 -7.77 1.49
C ALA A 93 5.54 -8.89 0.46
N TYR A 94 5.90 -8.56 -0.79
CA TYR A 94 6.26 -9.56 -1.80
C TYR A 94 7.47 -10.38 -1.38
N TRP A 95 8.59 -9.75 -1.05
CA TRP A 95 9.84 -10.46 -0.74
C TRP A 95 9.68 -11.45 0.42
N ARG A 96 8.92 -11.08 1.45
CA ARG A 96 8.65 -11.92 2.63
C ARG A 96 7.78 -13.13 2.32
N THR A 97 6.80 -12.99 1.43
CA THR A 97 5.83 -14.05 1.14
C THR A 97 6.12 -14.82 -0.14
N ARG A 98 6.95 -14.27 -1.03
CA ARG A 98 7.24 -14.75 -2.38
C ARG A 98 5.98 -15.02 -3.21
N SER A 99 4.92 -14.27 -2.91
CA SER A 99 3.61 -14.40 -3.54
C SER A 99 3.10 -13.02 -3.90
N LEU A 100 2.63 -12.82 -5.13
CA LEU A 100 1.97 -11.57 -5.54
C LEU A 100 0.61 -11.38 -4.88
N TRP A 101 -0.03 -12.46 -4.42
CA TRP A 101 -1.34 -12.39 -3.78
C TRP A 101 -1.33 -11.57 -2.48
N PHE A 102 -0.22 -11.62 -1.72
CA PHE A 102 -0.12 -10.89 -0.46
C PHE A 102 -0.02 -9.37 -0.65
N PRO A 103 0.95 -8.80 -1.39
CA PRO A 103 0.97 -7.37 -1.67
C PRO A 103 -0.29 -6.92 -2.42
N PHE A 104 -0.84 -7.73 -3.33
CA PHE A 104 -2.13 -7.44 -3.98
C PHE A 104 -3.27 -7.23 -2.98
N GLY A 105 -3.46 -8.17 -2.04
CA GLY A 105 -4.51 -8.08 -1.03
C GLY A 105 -4.31 -6.92 -0.07
N VAL A 106 -3.06 -6.70 0.36
CA VAL A 106 -2.69 -5.58 1.23
C VAL A 106 -2.93 -4.23 0.55
N HIS A 107 -2.51 -4.08 -0.71
CA HIS A 107 -2.71 -2.87 -1.49
C HIS A 107 -4.20 -2.60 -1.77
N THR A 108 -4.94 -3.62 -2.20
CA THR A 108 -6.40 -3.54 -2.38
C THR A 108 -7.07 -3.09 -1.09
N GLY A 109 -6.75 -3.74 0.04
CA GLY A 109 -7.31 -3.41 1.34
C GLY A 109 -6.99 -1.99 1.78
N TRP A 110 -5.75 -1.53 1.56
CA TRP A 110 -5.31 -0.17 1.85
C TRP A 110 -6.14 0.88 1.10
N ASN A 111 -6.32 0.71 -0.21
CA ASN A 111 -7.08 1.65 -1.04
C ASN A 111 -8.59 1.58 -0.74
N TRP A 112 -9.15 0.37 -0.65
CA TRP A 112 -10.58 0.18 -0.45
C TRP A 112 -11.04 0.64 0.92
N VAL A 113 -10.29 0.35 1.99
CA VAL A 113 -10.63 0.82 3.33
C VAL A 113 -10.55 2.35 3.39
N GLN A 114 -9.51 2.97 2.82
CA GLN A 114 -9.42 4.42 2.82
C GLN A 114 -10.55 5.09 2.03
N GLY A 115 -10.81 4.62 0.82
CA GLY A 115 -11.83 5.21 -0.05
C GLY A 115 -13.24 4.89 0.44
N ALA A 116 -13.61 3.61 0.48
CA ALA A 116 -15.00 3.17 0.65
C ALA A 116 -15.45 3.12 2.11
N VAL A 117 -14.54 2.83 3.06
CA VAL A 117 -14.88 2.75 4.49
C VAL A 117 -14.64 4.09 5.18
N LEU A 118 -13.45 4.66 5.05
CA LEU A 118 -13.07 5.89 5.74
C LEU A 118 -13.50 7.17 5.03
N GLY A 119 -13.75 7.12 3.71
CA GLY A 119 -14.09 8.28 2.89
C GLY A 119 -12.92 9.24 2.67
N SER A 120 -11.68 8.79 2.90
CA SER A 120 -10.48 9.56 2.58
C SER A 120 -10.23 9.51 1.07
N PRO A 121 -9.74 10.60 0.45
CA PRO A 121 -9.10 10.51 -0.86
C PRO A 121 -8.02 9.41 -0.86
N VAL A 122 -7.93 8.65 -1.94
CA VAL A 122 -6.93 7.61 -2.16
C VAL A 122 -5.93 8.16 -3.16
N SER A 123 -4.75 8.55 -2.68
CA SER A 123 -3.74 9.26 -3.47
C SER A 123 -4.30 10.47 -4.22
N GLY A 124 -5.17 11.23 -3.55
CA GLY A 124 -5.86 12.40 -4.10
C GLY A 124 -7.07 12.10 -5.01
N ILE A 125 -7.36 10.84 -5.31
CA ILE A 125 -8.52 10.41 -6.09
C ILE A 125 -9.74 10.30 -5.16
N THR A 126 -10.88 10.87 -5.57
CA THR A 126 -12.12 10.92 -4.78
C THR A 126 -13.32 10.27 -5.47
N GLN A 127 -13.20 9.95 -6.75
CA GLN A 127 -14.33 9.55 -7.60
C GLN A 127 -14.64 8.05 -7.54
N VAL A 128 -13.73 7.23 -7.02
CA VAL A 128 -13.88 5.76 -7.01
C VAL A 128 -14.91 5.29 -5.97
N ALA A 129 -15.01 6.00 -4.85
CA ALA A 129 -15.94 5.68 -3.77
C ALA A 129 -16.81 6.90 -3.42
N PRO A 130 -17.82 7.23 -4.24
CA PRO A 130 -18.58 8.49 -4.13
C PRO A 130 -19.45 8.57 -2.87
N ASP A 131 -19.95 7.43 -2.39
CA ASP A 131 -20.78 7.35 -1.19
C ASP A 131 -20.14 6.41 -0.14
N PRO A 132 -19.08 6.85 0.57
CA PRO A 132 -18.37 6.03 1.54
C PRO A 132 -19.17 5.86 2.85
N LEU A 133 -18.81 4.85 3.64
CA LEU A 133 -19.44 4.57 4.94
C LEU A 133 -19.24 5.71 5.94
N LEU A 134 -18.00 6.18 6.06
CA LEU A 134 -17.61 7.33 6.88
C LEU A 134 -17.22 8.50 5.97
N ARG A 135 -17.38 9.72 6.48
CA ARG A 135 -16.87 10.94 5.86
C ARG A 135 -15.61 11.36 6.59
N PHE A 136 -14.50 11.34 5.87
CA PHE A 136 -13.22 11.81 6.37
C PHE A 136 -13.18 13.35 6.40
N ASN A 137 -12.83 13.91 7.54
CA ASN A 137 -12.53 15.32 7.68
C ASN A 137 -11.21 15.50 8.43
N ALA A 138 -10.25 16.16 7.81
CA ALA A 138 -8.96 16.43 8.41
C ALA A 138 -8.73 17.94 8.51
N THR A 139 -8.24 18.37 9.68
CA THR A 139 -7.88 19.77 9.93
C THR A 139 -6.42 19.87 10.35
N GLY A 140 -5.82 21.04 10.13
CA GLY A 140 -4.43 21.33 10.45
C GLY A 140 -3.49 21.26 9.23
N PRO A 141 -2.17 21.41 9.45
CA PRO A 141 -1.16 21.46 8.40
C PRO A 141 -1.20 20.24 7.48
N ALA A 142 -0.94 20.43 6.19
CA ALA A 142 -1.01 19.36 5.18
C ALA A 142 -0.13 18.14 5.50
N TRP A 143 1.03 18.33 6.12
CA TRP A 143 1.91 17.22 6.52
C TRP A 143 1.36 16.40 7.71
N ILE A 144 0.36 16.90 8.43
CA ILE A 144 -0.40 16.15 9.45
C ILE A 144 -1.68 15.62 8.84
N SER A 145 -2.50 16.51 8.25
CA SER A 145 -3.84 16.18 7.76
C SER A 145 -3.84 15.35 6.48
N GLY A 146 -2.74 15.38 5.72
CA GLY A 146 -2.65 14.85 4.36
C GLY A 146 -3.26 15.75 3.28
N GLY A 147 -3.90 16.86 3.69
CA GLY A 147 -4.54 17.80 2.77
C GLY A 147 -5.54 17.12 1.83
N ALA A 148 -5.63 17.62 0.60
CA ALA A 148 -6.50 17.06 -0.43
C ALA A 148 -5.98 15.74 -1.04
N TYR A 149 -4.76 15.29 -0.67
CA TYR A 149 -4.24 13.98 -1.07
C TYR A 149 -4.83 12.83 -0.24
N GLY A 150 -5.42 13.15 0.91
CA GLY A 150 -5.95 12.17 1.87
C GLY A 150 -4.90 11.72 2.89
N ILE A 151 -5.26 10.76 3.73
CA ILE A 151 -4.43 10.28 4.86
C ILE A 151 -3.00 9.91 4.42
N GLU A 152 -2.84 9.45 3.19
CA GLU A 152 -1.56 9.07 2.58
C GLU A 152 -0.55 10.21 2.49
N GLY A 153 -1.00 11.45 2.45
CA GLY A 153 -0.13 12.63 2.45
C GLY A 153 0.32 13.09 3.83
N GLY A 154 -0.08 12.40 4.91
CA GLY A 154 0.17 12.81 6.29
C GLY A 154 1.25 11.97 6.99
N ALA A 155 1.81 12.51 8.08
CA ALA A 155 2.79 11.82 8.91
C ALA A 155 2.25 10.54 9.57
N ALA A 156 0.93 10.45 9.77
CA ALA A 156 0.30 9.22 10.25
C ALA A 156 0.47 8.06 9.24
N CYS A 157 0.38 8.34 7.93
CA CYS A 157 0.67 7.35 6.89
C CYS A 157 2.14 6.91 6.96
N THR A 158 3.08 7.85 7.09
CA THR A 158 4.51 7.53 7.25
C THR A 158 4.73 6.54 8.40
N LEU A 159 4.13 6.82 9.57
CA LEU A 159 4.24 5.96 10.74
C LEU A 159 3.59 4.58 10.49
N ALA A 160 2.39 4.54 9.91
CA ALA A 160 1.69 3.30 9.61
C ALA A 160 2.50 2.42 8.63
N LEU A 161 3.06 3.00 7.58
CA LEU A 161 3.90 2.30 6.60
C LEU A 161 5.18 1.75 7.24
N LEU A 162 5.87 2.54 8.09
CA LEU A 162 7.07 2.10 8.79
C LEU A 162 6.77 0.95 9.76
N LEU A 163 5.72 1.07 10.57
CA LEU A 163 5.32 0.04 11.53
C LEU A 163 4.85 -1.24 10.82
N SER A 164 4.06 -1.11 9.76
CA SER A 164 3.59 -2.26 8.97
C SER A 164 4.75 -2.95 8.24
N THR A 165 5.68 -2.18 7.66
CA THR A 165 6.90 -2.72 7.04
C THR A 165 7.75 -3.47 8.06
N LEU A 166 7.97 -2.89 9.25
CA LEU A 166 8.71 -3.54 10.32
C LEU A 166 8.00 -4.81 10.80
N PHE A 167 6.68 -4.78 10.97
CA PHE A 167 5.88 -5.94 11.35
C PHE A 167 6.02 -7.06 10.32
N ILE A 168 5.75 -6.78 9.05
CA ILE A 168 5.89 -7.76 7.95
C ILE A 168 7.32 -8.29 7.88
N TRP A 169 8.32 -7.43 8.08
CA TRP A 169 9.73 -7.80 8.06
C TRP A 169 10.20 -8.62 9.28
N ARG A 170 9.51 -8.57 10.43
CA ARG A 170 9.94 -9.30 11.64
C ARG A 170 9.05 -10.47 12.02
N THR A 171 7.76 -10.40 11.71
CA THR A 171 6.80 -11.45 12.08
C THR A 171 7.09 -12.75 11.33
N ARG A 172 6.78 -13.91 11.92
CA ARG A 172 6.79 -15.20 11.22
C ARG A 172 5.44 -15.54 10.59
N LEU A 173 4.40 -14.76 10.90
CA LEU A 173 3.05 -14.97 10.39
C LEU A 173 2.92 -14.69 8.89
N VAL A 174 3.83 -13.87 8.35
CA VAL A 174 3.85 -13.43 6.96
C VAL A 174 5.15 -13.94 6.33
N SER A 175 5.18 -15.22 5.97
CA SER A 175 6.34 -15.86 5.33
C SER A 175 5.89 -16.70 4.14
N ALA A 176 6.83 -16.97 3.23
CA ALA A 176 6.61 -17.93 2.16
C ALA A 176 6.31 -19.31 2.73
N THR A 177 5.42 -20.05 2.06
CA THR A 177 5.12 -21.44 2.39
C THR A 177 6.27 -22.37 1.94
N PRO A 178 6.36 -23.60 2.45
CA PRO A 178 7.36 -24.56 1.99
C PRO A 178 7.34 -24.77 0.47
N GLU A 179 6.16 -24.76 -0.15
CA GLU A 179 5.98 -24.91 -1.59
C GLU A 179 6.55 -23.71 -2.34
N LEU A 180 6.25 -22.48 -1.88
CA LEU A 180 6.83 -21.28 -2.49
C LEU A 180 8.35 -21.27 -2.34
N HIS A 181 8.89 -21.70 -1.20
CA HIS A 181 10.33 -21.86 -1.04
C HIS A 181 10.92 -22.84 -2.07
N HIS A 182 10.31 -24.01 -2.21
CA HIS A 182 10.73 -25.02 -3.17
C HIS A 182 10.80 -24.48 -4.62
N PHE A 183 9.82 -23.68 -5.04
CA PHE A 183 9.77 -23.15 -6.41
C PHE A 183 10.64 -21.90 -6.65
N THR A 184 11.00 -21.15 -5.60
CA THR A 184 11.59 -19.80 -5.77
C THR A 184 12.95 -19.59 -5.11
N ASP A 185 13.46 -20.55 -4.34
CA ASP A 185 14.78 -20.44 -3.68
C ASP A 185 15.93 -20.22 -4.69
N GLY A 186 15.83 -20.76 -5.91
CA GLY A 186 16.81 -20.55 -6.98
C GLY A 186 16.75 -19.18 -7.65
N GLU A 187 15.67 -18.41 -7.43
CA GLU A 187 15.46 -17.09 -8.06
C GLU A 187 15.61 -15.94 -7.07
N ASN A 188 15.45 -16.20 -5.78
CA ASN A 188 15.36 -15.17 -4.76
C ASN A 188 16.38 -15.47 -3.63
N PRO A 189 17.66 -15.13 -3.84
CA PRO A 189 18.72 -15.51 -2.92
C PRO A 189 18.52 -14.82 -1.55
N ASN A 190 18.05 -15.63 -0.60
CA ASN A 190 17.90 -15.41 0.84
C ASN A 190 16.98 -14.28 1.33
N PRO A 191 15.76 -14.60 1.82
CA PRO A 191 15.20 -13.89 2.97
C PRO A 191 16.14 -14.10 4.18
N PRO A 192 16.29 -13.12 5.09
CA PRO A 192 17.22 -13.17 6.20
C PRO A 192 16.54 -13.98 7.31
N VAL A 193 16.49 -15.31 7.14
CA VAL A 193 15.98 -16.22 8.18
C VAL A 193 16.90 -17.45 8.28
N ARG A 194 18.21 -17.25 8.13
CA ARG A 194 19.23 -18.25 8.51
C ARG A 194 20.31 -17.68 9.45
N ALA A 195 19.96 -16.68 10.27
CA ALA A 195 20.89 -16.10 11.26
C ALA A 195 20.45 -16.28 12.73
N PHE A 196 19.33 -16.96 13.01
CA PHE A 196 18.89 -17.26 14.38
C PHE A 196 18.52 -18.72 14.64
N ALA A 197 18.83 -19.62 13.70
CA ALA A 197 18.96 -21.03 14.02
C ALA A 197 20.39 -21.26 14.54
N GLY A 198 20.67 -20.73 15.72
CA GLY A 198 21.71 -21.30 16.56
C GLY A 198 21.23 -22.68 17.02
N GLN A 199 22.15 -23.64 16.94
CA GLN A 199 22.32 -24.81 17.82
C GLN A 199 21.04 -25.43 18.41
#